data_AF-A0A560JHJ0-F1
#
_entry.id   AF-A0A560JHJ0-F1
#
_cell.length_a   1.000
_cell.length_b   1.000
_cell.length_c   1.000
_cell.angle_alpha   90.00
_cell.angle_beta   90.00
_cell.angle_gamma   90.00
#
_symmetry.space_group_name_H-M   'P 1'
#
loop_
_entity.id
_entity.type
_entity.pdbx_description
1 polymer ?
#
loop_
_entity_poly.entity_id
_entity_poly.type
_entity_poly.pdbx_seq_one_letter_code
_entity_poly.pdbx_strand_id
1 'polypeptide(L)'
;MSNDLNFNPFTPREAFALVLDRIFRSNRLANKSFDDIGVHYRTIGGWRKGNSFPLYSNFEYLLGGLKARGINTEELETAYRLASARDLANQFSDNVETKTIEDAARQVPAAYRFGIYDRKIDALPENPETLDREIAQDLYDAFARKLDELILRLNRSNADAYAASAVERVRGSLGENFDEMRPGVVLGHFRTIEAIVAGFDTEEGRAALFPDAIAIFNDVNLTGQDLLACFPNVRRIERARIAADIEKNPEVIKEIRRQTGAIKTAAAESGIVAPGALKALRENDPDIEQAGDVGLVADLTADEALISRNFVGELLRSAWDVVGDDLKAGSKIAARILPPLAVIALVTLIAGPIGGLAAVVRGDLFKTVRGGLEAVQATRRGGKILQVEPLDLFPSKAASKQLGISLRHFRALVRANMVEKPHLEVKKGKSVEYFVTNDWIERTRKVLERRDSIARQLLVEKKIIVKR
;
A
#
# COMPACT_ATOMS: atom_id res chain seq x y z
N MET A 1 34.21 -8.17 -40.24
CA MET A 1 33.00 -7.35 -40.16
C MET A 1 32.25 -7.77 -38.89
N SER A 2 32.54 -7.09 -37.77
CA SER A 2 31.90 -7.38 -36.48
C SER A 2 30.63 -6.53 -36.31
N ASN A 3 29.54 -7.18 -35.90
CA ASN A 3 28.26 -6.58 -35.53
C ASN A 3 28.23 -6.29 -34.02
N ASP A 4 29.19 -5.50 -33.54
CA ASP A 4 29.19 -5.01 -32.16
C ASP A 4 28.50 -3.65 -32.08
N LEU A 5 27.17 -3.66 -32.04
CA LEU A 5 26.37 -2.53 -31.55
C LEU A 5 25.59 -2.98 -30.32
N ASN A 6 26.33 -3.09 -29.22
CA ASN A 6 25.81 -3.32 -27.89
C ASN A 6 25.46 -1.97 -27.25
N PHE A 7 24.24 -1.46 -27.45
CA PHE A 7 23.75 -0.28 -26.74
C PHE A 7 22.24 -0.42 -26.43
N ASN A 8 21.88 -0.44 -25.13
CA ASN A 8 21.17 0.71 -24.59
C ASN A 8 21.21 0.77 -23.04
N PRO A 9 22.03 1.64 -22.43
CA PRO A 9 22.16 1.82 -20.99
C PRO A 9 21.20 2.88 -20.42
N PHE A 10 20.03 3.10 -21.02
CA PHE A 10 19.11 4.16 -20.57
C PHE A 10 18.10 3.65 -19.55
N THR A 11 17.99 4.35 -18.43
CA THR A 11 16.85 4.23 -17.51
C THR A 11 15.55 4.59 -18.24
N PRO A 12 14.38 4.05 -17.84
CA PRO A 12 13.09 4.40 -18.46
C PRO A 12 12.80 5.90 -18.49
N ARG A 13 13.29 6.65 -17.50
CA ARG A 13 13.19 8.11 -17.46
C ARG A 13 14.06 8.79 -18.52
N GLU A 14 15.26 8.28 -18.79
CA GLU A 14 16.09 8.75 -19.90
C GLU A 14 15.49 8.36 -21.25
N ALA A 15 14.87 7.18 -21.36
CA ALA A 15 14.13 6.78 -22.56
C ALA A 15 12.96 7.73 -22.84
N PHE A 16 12.15 8.08 -21.82
CA PHE A 16 11.11 9.10 -21.94
C PHE A 16 11.68 10.46 -22.38
N ALA A 17 12.76 10.91 -21.73
CA ALA A 17 13.41 12.17 -22.07
C ALA A 17 13.91 12.20 -23.53
N LEU A 18 14.49 11.10 -24.01
CA LEU A 18 14.96 10.93 -25.39
C LEU A 18 13.81 10.96 -26.40
N VAL A 19 12.72 10.22 -26.14
CA VAL A 19 11.53 10.21 -27.02
C VAL A 19 10.93 11.61 -27.09
N LEU A 20 10.78 12.27 -25.94
CA LEU A 20 10.27 13.64 -25.87
C LEU A 20 11.18 14.63 -26.62
N ASP A 21 12.49 14.54 -26.43
CA ASP A 21 13.47 15.39 -27.11
C ASP A 21 13.45 15.20 -28.62
N ARG A 22 13.37 13.95 -29.09
CA ARG A 22 13.26 13.62 -30.52
C ARG A 22 11.99 14.18 -31.15
N ILE A 23 10.84 14.08 -30.46
CA ILE A 23 9.57 14.66 -30.94
C ILE A 23 9.70 16.17 -31.10
N PHE A 24 10.29 16.85 -30.11
CA PHE A 24 10.49 18.31 -30.17
C PHE A 24 11.42 18.72 -31.32
N ARG A 25 12.53 18.01 -31.53
CA ARG A 25 13.46 18.32 -32.62
C ARG A 25 12.85 18.08 -33.99
N SER A 26 12.20 16.92 -34.18
CA SER A 26 11.64 16.52 -35.48
C SER A 26 10.53 17.45 -35.96
N ASN A 27 9.77 18.02 -35.02
CA ASN A 27 8.68 18.95 -35.31
C ASN A 27 9.08 20.43 -35.15
N ARG A 28 10.39 20.72 -34.96
CA ARG A 28 10.93 22.07 -34.75
C ARG A 28 10.21 22.86 -33.64
N LEU A 29 9.81 22.17 -32.57
CA LEU A 29 9.08 22.77 -31.45
C LEU A 29 10.04 23.45 -30.49
N ALA A 30 9.72 24.68 -30.11
CA ALA A 30 10.38 25.37 -29.01
C ALA A 30 9.70 25.00 -27.68
N ASN A 31 10.43 25.00 -26.57
CA ASN A 31 9.81 24.75 -25.26
C ASN A 31 8.72 25.78 -24.93
N LYS A 32 8.86 27.02 -25.43
CA LYS A 32 7.87 28.10 -25.26
C LYS A 32 6.57 27.87 -26.05
N SER A 33 6.56 26.93 -27.00
CA SER A 33 5.40 26.64 -27.84
C SER A 33 4.22 26.00 -27.08
N PHE A 34 4.36 25.79 -25.77
CA PHE A 34 3.39 25.13 -24.90
C PHE A 34 3.06 25.94 -23.63
N ASP A 35 3.53 27.19 -23.53
CA ASP A 35 3.13 28.07 -22.41
C ASP A 35 1.62 28.36 -22.44
N ASP A 36 0.98 28.24 -23.62
CA ASP A 36 -0.45 28.37 -23.89
C ASP A 36 -1.30 27.21 -23.34
N ILE A 37 -0.72 26.01 -23.18
CA ILE A 37 -1.42 24.81 -22.68
C ILE A 37 -1.18 24.56 -21.19
N GLY A 38 -0.69 25.56 -20.45
CA GLY A 38 -0.54 25.50 -18.99
C GLY A 38 0.70 24.74 -18.50
N VAL A 39 1.62 24.34 -19.39
CA VAL A 39 2.88 23.70 -19.00
C VAL A 39 4.05 24.64 -19.28
N HIS A 40 4.59 25.22 -18.20
CA HIS A 40 5.69 26.18 -18.30
C HIS A 40 6.93 25.60 -19.02
N TYR A 41 7.51 26.33 -19.97
CA TYR A 41 8.63 25.87 -20.82
C TYR A 41 9.84 25.30 -20.06
N ARG A 42 10.12 25.80 -18.85
CA ARG A 42 11.22 25.27 -18.00
C ARG A 42 10.94 23.85 -17.53
N THR A 43 9.69 23.53 -17.25
CA THR A 43 9.25 22.19 -16.84
C THR A 43 9.47 21.19 -17.96
N ILE A 44 9.06 21.54 -19.19
CA ILE A 44 9.31 20.74 -20.40
C ILE A 44 10.81 20.58 -20.65
N GLY A 45 11.59 21.65 -20.47
CA GLY A 45 13.05 21.59 -20.57
C GLY A 45 13.69 20.67 -19.53
N GLY A 46 13.12 20.59 -18.32
CA GLY A 46 13.52 19.64 -17.28
C GLY A 46 13.23 18.20 -17.69
N TRP A 47 12.05 17.92 -18.23
CA TRP A 47 11.65 16.60 -18.72
C TRP A 47 12.54 16.11 -19.87
N ARG A 48 12.80 16.96 -20.87
CA ARG A 48 13.67 16.63 -22.02
C ARG A 48 15.11 16.31 -21.63
N LYS A 49 15.58 16.84 -20.51
CA LYS A 49 16.94 16.60 -19.99
C LYS A 49 17.00 15.43 -18.99
N GLY A 50 15.86 14.82 -18.67
CA GLY A 50 15.77 13.80 -17.61
C GLY A 50 15.83 14.36 -16.18
N ASN A 51 16.00 15.68 -16.01
CA ASN A 51 16.15 16.33 -14.70
C ASN A 51 14.87 16.25 -13.85
N SER A 52 13.70 16.13 -14.47
CA SER A 52 12.41 15.93 -13.81
C SER A 52 11.56 14.93 -14.60
N PHE A 53 10.52 14.38 -13.97
CA PHE A 53 9.53 13.52 -14.62
C PHE A 53 8.13 14.15 -14.51
N PRO A 54 7.25 14.06 -15.53
CA PRO A 54 5.93 14.70 -15.47
C PRO A 54 4.97 13.98 -14.52
N LEU A 55 4.19 14.75 -13.76
CA LEU A 55 2.93 14.24 -13.21
C LEU A 55 1.95 13.94 -14.36
N TYR A 56 1.06 12.97 -14.16
CA TYR A 56 0.13 12.51 -15.20
C TYR A 56 -0.72 13.65 -15.78
N SER A 57 -1.25 14.54 -14.94
CA SER A 57 -2.03 15.70 -15.39
C SER A 57 -1.23 16.63 -16.31
N ASN A 58 0.02 16.92 -15.97
CA ASN A 58 0.91 17.75 -16.78
C ASN A 58 1.31 17.04 -18.08
N PHE A 59 1.41 15.71 -18.04
CA PHE A 59 1.64 14.89 -19.22
C PHE A 59 0.43 14.90 -20.17
N GLU A 60 -0.79 14.79 -19.66
CA GLU A 60 -2.01 14.88 -20.46
C GLU A 60 -2.15 16.23 -21.16
N TYR A 61 -1.83 17.35 -20.49
CA TYR A 61 -1.80 18.66 -21.14
C TYR A 61 -0.81 18.69 -22.31
N LEU A 62 0.40 18.16 -22.10
CA LEU A 62 1.40 18.05 -23.16
C LEU A 62 0.90 17.18 -24.32
N LEU A 63 0.31 16.02 -24.05
CA LEU A 63 -0.26 15.13 -25.07
C LEU A 63 -1.36 15.83 -25.87
N GLY A 64 -2.28 16.52 -25.18
CA GLY A 64 -3.34 17.30 -25.83
C GLY A 64 -2.78 18.37 -26.76
N GLY A 65 -1.77 19.10 -26.30
CA GLY A 65 -1.09 20.11 -27.13
C GLY A 65 -0.35 19.54 -28.34
N LEU A 66 0.28 18.36 -28.20
CA LEU A 66 0.94 17.67 -29.31
C LEU A 66 -0.08 17.12 -30.32
N LYS A 67 -1.16 16.48 -29.85
CA LYS A 67 -2.24 15.96 -30.70
C LYS A 67 -2.95 17.08 -31.46
N ALA A 68 -3.21 18.22 -30.82
CA ALA A 68 -3.80 19.40 -31.48
C ALA A 68 -2.92 19.96 -32.62
N ARG A 69 -1.61 19.67 -32.61
CA ARG A 69 -0.65 20.03 -33.65
C ARG A 69 -0.44 18.91 -34.68
N GLY A 70 -1.23 17.84 -34.64
CA GLY A 70 -1.15 16.70 -35.56
C GLY A 70 0.04 15.77 -35.32
N ILE A 71 0.67 15.83 -34.13
CA ILE A 71 1.86 15.04 -33.82
C ILE A 71 1.44 13.68 -33.24
N ASN A 72 1.97 12.59 -33.80
CA ASN A 72 1.77 11.25 -33.24
C ASN A 72 2.45 11.17 -31.86
N THR A 73 1.69 10.72 -30.86
CA THR A 73 2.08 10.69 -29.44
C THR A 73 2.14 9.29 -28.86
N GLU A 74 1.83 8.25 -29.63
CA GLU A 74 1.75 6.86 -29.15
C GLU A 74 3.06 6.36 -28.50
N GLU A 75 4.20 6.67 -29.14
CA GLU A 75 5.51 6.30 -28.62
C GLU A 75 5.84 7.06 -27.31
N LEU A 76 5.40 8.32 -27.20
CA LEU A 76 5.60 9.13 -26.00
C LEU A 76 4.71 8.66 -24.85
N GLU A 77 3.46 8.30 -25.13
CA GLU A 77 2.53 7.69 -24.17
C GLU A 77 3.09 6.37 -23.63
N THR A 78 3.62 5.53 -24.51
CA THR A 78 4.26 4.26 -24.14
C THR A 78 5.49 4.50 -23.26
N ALA A 79 6.39 5.39 -23.67
CA ALA A 79 7.58 5.72 -22.90
C ALA A 79 7.24 6.32 -21.52
N TYR A 80 6.19 7.16 -21.44
CA TYR A 80 5.71 7.70 -20.17
C TYR A 80 5.20 6.60 -19.25
N ARG A 81 4.34 5.70 -19.73
CA ARG A 81 3.79 4.59 -18.92
C ARG A 81 4.90 3.69 -18.37
N LEU A 82 5.90 3.37 -19.19
CA LEU A 82 7.07 2.59 -18.78
C LEU A 82 7.86 3.30 -17.66
N ALA A 83 8.13 4.59 -17.86
CA ALA A 83 8.88 5.40 -16.90
C ALA A 83 8.11 5.63 -15.60
N SER A 84 6.80 5.90 -15.67
CA SER A 84 5.94 6.09 -14.50
C SER A 84 5.78 4.81 -13.70
N ALA A 85 5.60 3.66 -14.38
CA ALA A 85 5.50 2.35 -13.73
C ALA A 85 6.75 2.03 -12.90
N ARG A 86 7.94 2.36 -13.41
CA ARG A 86 9.20 2.16 -12.69
C ARG A 86 9.41 3.18 -11.57
N ASP A 87 9.09 4.45 -11.78
CA ASP A 87 9.18 5.46 -10.71
C ASP A 87 8.20 5.13 -9.56
N LEU A 88 7.01 4.63 -9.88
CA LEU A 88 6.08 4.06 -8.92
C LEU A 88 6.67 2.83 -8.24
N ALA A 89 7.20 1.86 -8.99
CA ALA A 89 7.82 0.66 -8.41
C ALA A 89 9.00 1.01 -7.47
N ASN A 90 9.81 2.01 -7.83
CA ASN A 90 10.89 2.51 -6.98
C ASN A 90 10.34 3.24 -5.75
N GLN A 91 9.33 4.09 -5.90
CA GLN A 91 8.67 4.75 -4.76
C GLN A 91 7.98 3.74 -3.83
N PHE A 92 7.43 2.67 -4.38
CA PHE A 92 6.92 1.55 -3.60
C PHE A 92 8.07 0.80 -2.93
N SER A 93 9.16 0.49 -3.63
CA SER A 93 10.33 -0.18 -3.06
C SER A 93 11.04 0.65 -1.98
N ASP A 94 11.01 1.98 -2.07
CA ASP A 94 11.69 2.90 -1.16
C ASP A 94 10.82 3.29 0.05
N ASN A 95 9.48 3.23 -0.07
CA ASN A 95 8.55 3.62 1.01
C ASN A 95 7.76 2.46 1.62
N VAL A 96 7.71 1.31 0.94
CA VAL A 96 7.10 0.10 1.44
C VAL A 96 8.25 -0.83 1.77
N GLU A 97 8.46 -1.09 3.06
CA GLU A 97 9.36 -2.17 3.46
C GLU A 97 8.98 -3.40 2.63
N THR A 98 9.93 -4.01 1.94
CA THR A 98 9.72 -5.21 1.09
C THR A 98 8.85 -6.27 1.77
N LYS A 99 8.92 -6.34 3.10
CA LYS A 99 8.09 -7.17 3.96
C LYS A 99 6.58 -6.90 3.87
N THR A 100 6.13 -5.66 3.70
CA THR A 100 4.69 -5.34 3.52
C THR A 100 4.16 -5.85 2.18
N ILE A 101 5.01 -5.91 1.14
CA ILE A 101 4.63 -6.47 -0.17
C ILE A 101 4.53 -7.99 -0.08
N GLU A 102 5.53 -8.65 0.52
CA GLU A 102 5.49 -10.10 0.76
C GLU A 102 4.26 -10.50 1.56
N ASP A 103 3.96 -9.73 2.59
CA ASP A 103 2.78 -9.90 3.44
C ASP A 103 1.45 -9.68 2.71
N ALA A 104 1.40 -8.71 1.81
CA ALA A 104 0.26 -8.43 0.95
C ALA A 104 0.12 -9.46 -0.18
N ALA A 105 1.22 -10.07 -0.62
CA ALA A 105 1.25 -11.16 -1.58
C ALA A 105 0.68 -12.47 -1.01
N ARG A 106 0.53 -12.58 0.32
CA ARG A 106 0.00 -13.78 0.99
C ARG A 106 -1.50 -13.93 0.76
N GLN A 107 -1.88 -15.04 0.14
CA GLN A 107 -3.27 -15.53 0.16
C GLN A 107 -3.61 -16.10 1.55
N VAL A 108 -4.86 -15.99 1.96
CA VAL A 108 -5.40 -16.49 3.23
C VAL A 108 -6.60 -17.41 3.01
N PRO A 109 -7.00 -18.19 4.04
CA PRO A 109 -8.21 -18.99 3.97
C PRO A 109 -9.44 -18.16 3.54
N ALA A 110 -9.97 -18.41 2.34
CA ALA A 110 -11.16 -17.75 1.76
C ALA A 110 -11.95 -18.74 0.87
N ALA A 111 -13.11 -18.34 0.35
CA ALA A 111 -13.85 -19.14 -0.63
C ALA A 111 -12.98 -19.44 -1.87
N TYR A 112 -12.38 -18.41 -2.45
CA TYR A 112 -11.55 -18.54 -3.64
C TYR A 112 -10.05 -18.38 -3.38
N ARG A 113 -9.26 -19.21 -4.08
CA ARG A 113 -7.83 -19.00 -4.30
C ARG A 113 -7.60 -18.56 -5.74
N PHE A 114 -6.53 -17.81 -5.96
CA PHE A 114 -6.16 -17.35 -7.30
C PHE A 114 -4.81 -17.91 -7.70
N GLY A 115 -4.64 -18.14 -8.99
CA GLY A 115 -3.39 -18.64 -9.56
C GLY A 115 -3.25 -18.24 -11.01
N ILE A 116 -2.06 -18.42 -11.57
CA ILE A 116 -1.85 -18.22 -13.01
C ILE A 116 -2.30 -19.49 -13.76
N TYR A 117 -3.31 -19.34 -14.61
CA TYR A 117 -3.74 -20.35 -15.58
C TYR A 117 -3.83 -19.73 -16.97
N ASP A 118 -3.25 -20.38 -17.98
CA ASP A 118 -3.15 -19.86 -19.35
C ASP A 118 -2.68 -18.39 -19.44
N ARG A 119 -1.62 -18.07 -18.67
CA ARG A 119 -1.01 -16.71 -18.58
C ARG A 119 -1.95 -15.63 -18.04
N LYS A 120 -3.07 -16.00 -17.45
CA LYS A 120 -3.99 -15.08 -16.78
C LYS A 120 -4.13 -15.45 -15.33
N ILE A 121 -4.45 -14.48 -14.50
CA ILE A 121 -4.88 -14.74 -13.13
C ILE A 121 -6.30 -15.27 -13.21
N ASP A 122 -6.50 -16.51 -12.79
CA ASP A 122 -7.82 -17.14 -12.72
C ASP A 122 -8.15 -17.55 -11.29
N ALA A 123 -9.44 -17.70 -11.02
CA ALA A 123 -9.89 -18.40 -9.84
C ALA A 123 -9.53 -19.87 -10.02
N LEU A 124 -8.77 -20.42 -9.09
CA LEU A 124 -8.55 -21.85 -9.05
C LEU A 124 -9.88 -22.49 -8.65
N PRO A 125 -10.29 -23.61 -9.30
CA PRO A 125 -11.54 -24.26 -8.96
C PRO A 125 -11.59 -24.49 -7.44
N GLU A 126 -12.68 -24.02 -6.82
CA GLU A 126 -13.00 -24.48 -5.47
C GLU A 126 -13.08 -26.00 -5.56
N ASN A 127 -12.25 -26.71 -4.81
CA ASN A 127 -12.36 -28.15 -4.77
C ASN A 127 -13.71 -28.46 -4.09
N PRO A 128 -14.76 -28.90 -4.82
CA PRO A 128 -16.14 -28.66 -4.41
C PRO A 128 -16.58 -29.46 -3.19
N GLU A 129 -15.83 -30.49 -2.78
CA GLU A 129 -16.30 -31.42 -1.74
C GLU A 129 -15.27 -31.84 -0.69
N THR A 130 -13.96 -31.64 -0.88
CA THR A 130 -12.94 -32.14 0.05
C THR A 130 -11.70 -31.26 -0.07
N LEU A 131 -11.08 -30.77 1.01
CA LEU A 131 -10.09 -31.56 1.74
C LEU A 131 -9.41 -32.54 0.77
N ASP A 132 -8.70 -32.03 -0.24
CA ASP A 132 -7.72 -32.88 -0.92
C ASP A 132 -6.79 -33.38 0.17
N ARG A 133 -7.10 -34.56 0.68
CA ARG A 133 -6.51 -35.11 1.88
C ARG A 133 -5.04 -35.35 1.63
N GLU A 134 -4.68 -35.65 0.38
CA GLU A 134 -3.30 -35.78 -0.07
C GLU A 134 -2.59 -34.43 0.02
N ILE A 135 -3.15 -33.34 -0.53
CA ILE A 135 -2.56 -32.00 -0.39
C ILE A 135 -2.48 -31.56 1.08
N ALA A 136 -3.53 -31.78 1.86
CA ALA A 136 -3.56 -31.40 3.27
C ALA A 136 -2.56 -32.22 4.10
N GLN A 137 -2.37 -33.50 3.77
CA GLN A 137 -1.35 -34.37 4.33
C GLN A 137 0.05 -33.89 3.96
N ASP A 138 0.29 -33.56 2.69
CA ASP A 138 1.59 -33.03 2.21
C ASP A 138 1.95 -31.73 2.93
N LEU A 139 0.97 -30.82 3.06
CA LEU A 139 1.13 -29.57 3.80
C LEU A 139 1.33 -29.81 5.29
N TYR A 140 0.67 -30.80 5.87
CA TYR A 140 0.88 -31.22 7.26
C TYR A 140 2.31 -31.72 7.47
N ASP A 141 2.79 -32.63 6.63
CA ASP A 141 4.13 -33.21 6.72
C ASP A 141 5.21 -32.14 6.48
N ALA A 142 4.96 -31.21 5.56
CA ALA A 142 5.83 -30.04 5.35
C ALA A 142 5.83 -29.12 6.58
N PHE A 143 4.66 -28.82 7.15
CA PHE A 143 4.53 -27.92 8.29
C PHE A 143 5.16 -28.51 9.55
N ALA A 144 4.91 -29.79 9.85
CA ALA A 144 5.51 -30.51 10.97
C ALA A 144 7.04 -30.50 10.90
N ARG A 145 7.61 -30.83 9.72
CA ARG A 145 9.07 -30.79 9.52
C ARG A 145 9.67 -29.41 9.74
N LYS A 146 9.03 -28.36 9.19
CA LYS A 146 9.50 -26.97 9.35
C LYS A 146 9.40 -26.49 10.80
N LEU A 147 8.36 -26.90 11.53
CA LEU A 147 8.25 -26.64 12.97
C LEU A 147 9.37 -27.33 13.75
N ASP A 148 9.67 -28.59 13.46
CA ASP A 148 10.76 -29.33 14.12
C ASP A 148 12.13 -28.68 13.86
N GLU A 149 12.36 -28.23 12.63
CA GLU A 149 13.56 -27.46 12.26
C GLU A 149 13.63 -26.13 13.03
N LEU A 150 12.52 -25.39 13.09
CA LEU A 150 12.44 -24.13 13.84
C LEU A 150 12.70 -24.35 15.33
N ILE A 151 12.11 -25.37 15.94
CA ILE A 151 12.33 -25.73 17.36
C ILE A 151 13.80 -26.03 17.60
N LEU A 152 14.41 -26.89 16.78
CA LEU A 152 15.83 -27.22 16.89
C LEU A 152 16.71 -25.96 16.78
N ARG A 153 16.35 -25.06 15.88
CA ARG A 153 17.10 -23.82 15.65
C ARG A 153 16.95 -22.85 16.81
N LEU A 154 15.73 -22.66 17.33
CA LEU A 154 15.46 -21.82 18.49
C LEU A 154 16.19 -22.34 19.73
N ASN A 155 16.16 -23.66 19.98
CA ASN A 155 16.84 -24.29 21.11
C ASN A 155 18.38 -24.22 21.04
N ARG A 156 18.95 -24.07 19.84
CA ARG A 156 20.39 -23.86 19.62
C ARG A 156 20.81 -22.39 19.67
N SER A 157 19.85 -21.49 19.83
CA SER A 157 20.06 -20.04 19.82
C SER A 157 19.65 -19.44 21.17
N ASN A 158 20.05 -18.20 21.43
CA ASN A 158 19.60 -17.47 22.62
C ASN A 158 18.24 -16.80 22.38
N ALA A 159 17.33 -17.48 21.68
CA ALA A 159 16.02 -16.95 21.34
C ALA A 159 15.10 -16.86 22.58
N ASP A 160 14.06 -16.04 22.46
CA ASP A 160 13.05 -15.91 23.52
C ASP A 160 12.38 -17.26 23.83
N ALA A 161 12.42 -17.66 25.11
CA ALA A 161 11.82 -18.90 25.60
C ALA A 161 10.31 -18.97 25.32
N TYR A 162 9.62 -17.83 25.31
CA TYR A 162 8.21 -17.76 24.93
C TYR A 162 7.99 -18.14 23.47
N ALA A 163 8.86 -17.68 22.57
CA ALA A 163 8.77 -17.99 21.15
C ALA A 163 9.00 -19.49 20.89
N ALA A 164 10.04 -20.08 21.50
CA ALA A 164 10.29 -21.52 21.43
C ALA A 164 9.08 -22.33 21.95
N SER A 165 8.58 -21.97 23.14
CA SER A 165 7.42 -22.63 23.75
C SER A 165 6.14 -22.50 22.89
N ALA A 166 5.95 -21.38 22.19
CA ALA A 166 4.81 -21.21 21.28
C ALA A 166 4.91 -22.14 20.06
N VAL A 167 6.09 -22.28 19.47
CA VAL A 167 6.32 -23.19 18.34
C VAL A 167 6.12 -24.64 18.77
N GLU A 168 6.63 -25.03 19.93
CA GLU A 168 6.41 -26.37 20.51
C GLU A 168 4.92 -26.67 20.74
N ARG A 169 4.14 -25.69 21.22
CA ARG A 169 2.67 -25.84 21.38
C ARG A 169 1.96 -26.06 20.06
N VAL A 170 2.36 -25.37 18.99
CA VAL A 170 1.81 -25.60 17.64
C VAL A 170 2.18 -27.01 17.18
N ARG A 171 3.45 -27.39 17.28
CA ARG A 171 3.94 -28.72 16.88
C ARG A 171 3.24 -29.85 17.63
N GLY A 172 3.03 -29.71 18.94
CA GLY A 172 2.29 -30.68 19.74
C GLY A 172 0.81 -30.77 19.38
N SER A 173 0.19 -29.66 18.96
CA SER A 173 -1.21 -29.65 18.53
C SER A 173 -1.48 -30.29 17.17
N LEU A 174 -0.43 -30.54 16.38
CA LEU A 174 -0.53 -31.30 15.13
C LEU A 174 -0.79 -32.80 15.35
N GLY A 175 -0.51 -33.33 16.55
CA GLY A 175 -0.50 -34.78 16.79
C GLY A 175 0.72 -35.48 16.20
N GLU A 176 0.71 -36.82 16.24
CA GLU A 176 1.76 -37.64 15.63
C GLU A 176 1.53 -37.85 14.12
N ASN A 177 0.28 -37.76 13.68
CA ASN A 177 -0.14 -37.90 12.29
C ASN A 177 -1.30 -36.96 11.96
N PHE A 178 -1.60 -36.81 10.67
CA PHE A 178 -2.63 -35.91 10.18
C PHE A 178 -4.04 -36.22 10.71
N ASP A 179 -4.37 -37.49 10.93
CA ASP A 179 -5.69 -37.91 11.42
C ASP A 179 -5.95 -37.49 12.88
N GLU A 180 -4.90 -37.29 13.67
CA GLU A 180 -4.98 -36.79 15.04
C GLU A 180 -5.09 -35.27 15.10
N MET A 181 -4.79 -34.57 14.01
CA MET A 181 -4.78 -33.12 14.00
C MET A 181 -6.18 -32.57 14.27
N ARG A 182 -6.25 -31.57 15.16
CA ARG A 182 -7.48 -30.82 15.44
C ARG A 182 -7.33 -29.39 14.90
N PRO A 183 -7.80 -29.08 13.68
CA PRO A 183 -7.51 -27.81 13.00
C PRO A 183 -7.88 -26.56 13.81
N GLY A 184 -8.97 -26.62 14.59
CA GLY A 184 -9.36 -25.52 15.47
C GLY A 184 -8.39 -25.24 16.62
N VAL A 185 -7.76 -26.29 17.17
CA VAL A 185 -6.72 -26.15 18.21
C VAL A 185 -5.44 -25.61 17.59
N VAL A 186 -5.05 -26.15 16.44
CA VAL A 186 -3.90 -25.68 15.66
C VAL A 186 -4.05 -24.20 15.35
N LEU A 187 -5.20 -23.76 14.81
CA LEU A 187 -5.49 -22.35 14.54
C LEU A 187 -5.29 -21.46 15.78
N GLY A 188 -5.78 -21.91 16.95
CA GLY A 188 -5.65 -21.16 18.20
C GLY A 188 -4.19 -20.93 18.60
N HIS A 189 -3.36 -21.97 18.56
CA HIS A 189 -1.93 -21.84 18.85
C HIS A 189 -1.19 -21.09 17.74
N PHE A 190 -1.57 -21.31 16.49
CA PHE A 190 -0.94 -20.72 15.32
C PHE A 190 -1.06 -19.20 15.29
N ARG A 191 -2.18 -18.63 15.75
CA ARG A 191 -2.33 -17.17 15.95
C ARG A 191 -1.28 -16.56 16.88
N THR A 192 -0.75 -17.35 17.82
CA THR A 192 0.37 -16.91 18.67
C THR A 192 1.65 -16.79 17.87
N ILE A 193 1.89 -17.70 16.92
CA ILE A 193 3.02 -17.60 15.97
C ILE A 193 2.85 -16.36 15.09
N GLU A 194 1.65 -16.11 14.56
CA GLU A 194 1.37 -14.89 13.78
C GLU A 194 1.69 -13.61 14.58
N ALA A 195 1.29 -13.57 15.85
CA ALA A 195 1.59 -12.45 16.75
C ALA A 195 3.10 -12.31 17.04
N ILE A 196 3.80 -13.43 17.21
CA ILE A 196 5.26 -13.45 17.42
C ILE A 196 5.97 -12.91 16.16
N VAL A 197 5.59 -13.39 14.97
CA VAL A 197 6.12 -12.92 13.68
C VAL A 197 5.89 -11.43 13.52
N ALA A 198 4.71 -10.92 13.89
CA ALA A 198 4.40 -9.50 13.87
C ALA A 198 5.23 -8.71 14.90
N GLY A 199 5.45 -9.25 16.10
CA GLY A 199 6.32 -8.62 17.10
C GLY A 199 7.78 -8.49 16.64
N PHE A 200 8.28 -9.50 15.91
CA PHE A 200 9.59 -9.46 15.25
C PHE A 200 9.59 -8.64 13.96
N ASP A 201 8.46 -8.07 13.55
CA ASP A 201 8.38 -7.13 12.43
C ASP A 201 8.63 -5.67 12.82
N THR A 202 9.59 -5.46 13.70
CA THR A 202 10.06 -4.14 14.15
C THR A 202 11.58 -4.10 14.01
N GLU A 203 12.19 -2.92 13.92
CA GLU A 203 13.65 -2.82 13.85
C GLU A 203 14.30 -3.46 15.07
N GLU A 204 13.74 -3.22 16.26
CA GLU A 204 14.17 -3.82 17.52
C GLU A 204 13.93 -5.33 17.56
N GLY A 205 12.77 -5.79 17.09
CA GLY A 205 12.44 -7.21 17.02
C GLY A 205 13.34 -7.97 16.04
N ARG A 206 13.64 -7.38 14.88
CA ARG A 206 14.56 -7.97 13.89
C ARG A 206 16.00 -8.03 14.41
N ALA A 207 16.41 -7.11 15.28
CA ALA A 207 17.70 -7.16 15.94
C ALA A 207 17.79 -8.23 17.04
N ALA A 208 16.65 -8.63 17.62
CA ALA A 208 16.59 -9.64 18.68
C ALA A 208 16.71 -11.09 18.18
N LEU A 209 16.39 -11.34 16.90
CA LEU A 209 16.55 -12.64 16.25
C LEU A 209 17.58 -12.57 15.12
N PHE A 210 18.26 -13.68 14.86
CA PHE A 210 19.12 -13.78 13.67
C PHE A 210 18.24 -13.85 12.40
N PRO A 211 18.67 -13.24 11.27
CA PRO A 211 17.89 -13.18 10.04
C PRO A 211 17.34 -14.53 9.57
N ASP A 212 18.12 -15.61 9.69
CA ASP A 212 17.67 -16.95 9.28
C ASP A 212 16.47 -17.45 10.11
N ALA A 213 16.39 -17.14 11.41
CA ALA A 213 15.23 -17.53 12.22
C ALA A 213 13.96 -16.83 11.75
N ILE A 214 14.07 -15.55 11.40
CA ILE A 214 12.94 -14.77 10.89
C ILE A 214 12.45 -15.37 9.56
N ALA A 215 13.36 -15.78 8.69
CA ALA A 215 13.02 -16.46 7.44
C ALA A 215 12.29 -17.79 7.71
N ILE A 216 12.77 -18.62 8.64
CA ILE A 216 12.13 -19.89 9.00
C ILE A 216 10.75 -19.64 9.66
N PHE A 217 10.63 -18.65 10.54
CA PHE A 217 9.34 -18.25 11.11
C PHE A 217 8.33 -17.86 10.04
N ASN A 218 8.75 -17.07 9.05
CA ASN A 218 7.89 -16.71 7.92
C ASN A 218 7.48 -17.95 7.11
N ASP A 219 8.41 -18.87 6.84
CA ASP A 219 8.13 -20.08 6.07
C ASP A 219 7.19 -21.06 6.80
N VAL A 220 7.39 -21.23 8.11
CA VAL A 220 6.46 -21.95 9.00
C VAL A 220 5.10 -21.27 8.98
N ASN A 221 5.05 -19.95 9.09
CA ASN A 221 3.80 -19.20 9.06
C ASN A 221 3.06 -19.39 7.71
N LEU A 222 3.76 -19.34 6.58
CA LEU A 222 3.14 -19.55 5.27
C LEU A 222 2.57 -20.96 5.14
N THR A 223 3.36 -21.96 5.48
CA THR A 223 2.95 -23.36 5.38
C THR A 223 1.76 -23.68 6.30
N GLY A 224 1.74 -23.10 7.51
CA GLY A 224 0.63 -23.25 8.44
C GLY A 224 -0.67 -22.59 7.96
N GLN A 225 -0.59 -21.42 7.32
CA GLN A 225 -1.75 -20.76 6.71
C GLN A 225 -2.32 -21.58 5.54
N ASP A 226 -1.47 -22.13 4.67
CA ASP A 226 -1.87 -23.01 3.58
C ASP A 226 -2.55 -24.29 4.10
N LEU A 227 -1.98 -24.92 5.14
CA LEU A 227 -2.58 -26.07 5.80
C LEU A 227 -3.96 -25.73 6.36
N LEU A 228 -4.07 -24.63 7.12
CA LEU A 228 -5.33 -24.20 7.73
C LEU A 228 -6.40 -23.82 6.70
N ALA A 229 -6.00 -23.33 5.53
CA ALA A 229 -6.90 -23.02 4.41
C ALA A 229 -7.60 -24.26 3.86
N CYS A 230 -7.01 -25.45 4.02
CA CYS A 230 -7.61 -26.71 3.59
C CYS A 230 -8.84 -27.11 4.41
N PHE A 231 -9.11 -26.46 5.55
CA PHE A 231 -10.21 -26.81 6.46
C PHE A 231 -11.38 -25.81 6.36
N PRO A 232 -12.56 -26.19 5.81
CA PRO A 232 -13.71 -25.30 5.65
C PRO A 232 -14.17 -24.64 6.97
N ASN A 233 -14.11 -25.39 8.08
CA ASN A 233 -14.47 -24.85 9.39
C ASN A 233 -13.53 -23.72 9.85
N VAL A 234 -12.24 -23.80 9.52
CA VAL A 234 -11.27 -22.74 9.82
C VAL A 234 -11.55 -21.50 8.99
N ARG A 235 -11.82 -21.66 7.68
CA ARG A 235 -12.27 -20.57 6.80
C ARG A 235 -13.47 -19.83 7.37
N ARG A 236 -14.49 -20.58 7.81
CA ARG A 236 -15.69 -20.00 8.44
C ARG A 236 -15.37 -19.24 9.73
N ILE A 237 -14.45 -19.73 10.57
CA ILE A 237 -14.03 -19.05 11.80
C ILE A 237 -13.31 -17.73 11.48
N GLU A 238 -12.40 -17.72 10.50
CA GLU A 238 -11.68 -16.51 10.10
C GLU A 238 -12.62 -15.46 9.49
N ARG A 239 -13.53 -15.88 8.61
CA ARG A 239 -14.60 -15.02 8.07
C ARG A 239 -15.45 -14.42 9.18
N ALA A 240 -15.94 -15.24 10.11
CA ALA A 240 -16.76 -14.79 11.24
C ALA A 240 -16.02 -13.79 12.15
N ARG A 241 -14.70 -13.95 12.34
CA ARG A 241 -13.88 -12.98 13.09
C ARG A 241 -13.90 -11.61 12.42
N ILE A 242 -13.61 -11.56 11.12
CA ILE A 242 -13.58 -10.30 10.35
C ILE A 242 -14.97 -9.69 10.31
N ALA A 243 -16.01 -10.50 10.11
CA ALA A 243 -17.40 -10.06 10.14
C ALA A 243 -17.74 -9.38 11.47
N ALA A 244 -17.39 -10.00 12.62
CA ALA A 244 -17.63 -9.42 13.94
C ALA A 244 -16.90 -8.08 14.15
N ASP A 245 -15.73 -7.88 13.55
CA ASP A 245 -15.03 -6.60 13.62
C ASP A 245 -15.65 -5.53 12.71
N ILE A 246 -16.18 -5.94 11.55
CA ILE A 246 -16.96 -5.08 10.66
C ILE A 246 -18.28 -4.67 11.32
N GLU A 247 -18.99 -5.58 11.98
CA GLU A 247 -20.25 -5.30 12.69
C GLU A 247 -20.08 -4.22 13.77
N LYS A 248 -18.95 -4.24 14.48
CA LYS A 248 -18.61 -3.20 15.48
C LYS A 248 -18.39 -1.83 14.84
N ASN A 249 -18.07 -1.76 13.55
CA ASN A 249 -17.84 -0.51 12.82
C ASN A 249 -18.42 -0.55 11.40
N PRO A 250 -19.75 -0.44 11.24
CA PRO A 250 -20.42 -0.63 9.94
C PRO A 250 -19.99 0.37 8.86
N GLU A 251 -19.44 1.53 9.22
CA GLU A 251 -18.92 2.49 8.23
C GLU A 251 -17.73 1.92 7.43
N VAL A 252 -17.02 0.92 7.99
CA VAL A 252 -15.94 0.20 7.31
C VAL A 252 -16.47 -0.57 6.11
N ILE A 253 -17.75 -1.01 6.11
CA ILE A 253 -18.38 -1.70 4.97
C ILE A 253 -18.27 -0.86 3.70
N LYS A 254 -18.61 0.44 3.78
CA LYS A 254 -18.53 1.34 2.63
C LYS A 254 -17.12 1.46 2.08
N GLU A 255 -16.13 1.49 2.97
CA GLU A 255 -14.73 1.62 2.59
C GLU A 255 -14.19 0.32 1.98
N ILE A 256 -14.48 -0.84 2.57
CA ILE A 256 -14.16 -2.15 1.99
C ILE A 256 -14.77 -2.25 0.60
N ARG A 257 -16.08 -2.00 0.45
CA ARG A 257 -16.77 -2.08 -0.85
C ARG A 257 -16.20 -1.12 -1.88
N ARG A 258 -15.80 0.08 -1.47
CA ARG A 258 -15.14 1.04 -2.35
C ARG A 258 -13.80 0.50 -2.86
N GLN A 259 -13.04 -0.17 -2.00
CA GLN A 259 -11.73 -0.74 -2.32
C GLN A 259 -11.85 -2.01 -3.17
N THR A 260 -12.70 -2.97 -2.78
CA THR A 260 -12.96 -4.18 -3.55
C THR A 260 -13.58 -3.84 -4.90
N GLY A 261 -14.49 -2.86 -4.97
CA GLY A 261 -15.04 -2.33 -6.22
C GLY A 261 -13.98 -1.77 -7.15
N ALA A 262 -13.00 -1.01 -6.63
CA ALA A 262 -11.88 -0.53 -7.44
C ALA A 262 -11.00 -1.68 -7.96
N ILE A 263 -10.75 -2.71 -7.15
CA ILE A 263 -10.03 -3.93 -7.56
C ILE A 263 -10.78 -4.64 -8.69
N LYS A 264 -12.09 -4.84 -8.56
CA LYS A 264 -12.94 -5.48 -9.57
C LYS A 264 -12.93 -4.74 -10.91
N THR A 265 -13.03 -3.41 -10.88
CA THR A 265 -12.98 -2.58 -12.08
C THR A 265 -11.62 -2.70 -12.75
N ALA A 266 -10.54 -2.56 -11.98
CA ALA A 266 -9.18 -2.70 -12.47
C ALA A 266 -8.93 -4.07 -13.10
N ALA A 267 -9.34 -5.14 -12.41
CA ALA A 267 -9.23 -6.51 -12.86
C ALA A 267 -9.96 -6.71 -14.21
N ALA A 268 -11.18 -6.18 -14.32
CA ALA A 268 -12.00 -6.30 -15.53
C ALA A 268 -11.39 -5.60 -16.75
N GLU A 269 -10.69 -4.48 -16.53
CA GLU A 269 -10.05 -3.70 -17.60
C GLU A 269 -8.66 -4.22 -17.99
N SER A 270 -8.04 -5.06 -17.15
CA SER A 270 -6.62 -5.41 -17.25
C SER A 270 -6.24 -6.35 -18.41
N GLY A 271 -7.17 -7.13 -18.94
CA GLY A 271 -6.94 -8.17 -19.95
C GLY A 271 -6.11 -9.40 -19.49
N ILE A 272 -5.43 -9.30 -18.34
CA ILE A 272 -4.63 -10.36 -17.71
C ILE A 272 -5.40 -11.17 -16.66
N VAL A 273 -6.63 -10.77 -16.35
CA VAL A 273 -7.52 -11.49 -15.43
C VAL A 273 -8.51 -12.31 -16.25
N ALA A 274 -8.63 -13.59 -15.93
CA ALA A 274 -9.56 -14.49 -16.58
C ALA A 274 -11.01 -14.24 -16.12
N PRO A 275 -12.03 -14.63 -16.92
CA PRO A 275 -13.43 -14.48 -16.53
C PRO A 275 -13.79 -15.21 -15.22
N GLY A 276 -13.15 -16.36 -14.92
CA GLY A 276 -13.38 -17.10 -13.68
C GLY A 276 -12.98 -16.29 -12.44
N ALA A 277 -11.79 -15.66 -12.46
CA ALA A 277 -11.38 -14.73 -11.41
C ALA A 277 -12.32 -13.53 -11.25
N LEU A 278 -12.80 -12.95 -12.34
CA LEU A 278 -13.77 -11.84 -12.27
C LEU A 278 -15.11 -12.27 -11.67
N LYS A 279 -15.58 -13.48 -12.00
CA LYS A 279 -16.77 -14.06 -11.40
C LYS A 279 -16.57 -14.25 -9.89
N ALA A 280 -15.47 -14.88 -9.49
CA ALA A 280 -15.12 -15.10 -8.08
C ALA A 280 -15.07 -13.81 -7.27
N LEU A 281 -14.43 -12.75 -7.81
CA LEU A 281 -14.39 -11.43 -7.16
C LEU A 281 -15.79 -10.81 -6.97
N ARG A 282 -16.76 -11.15 -7.82
CA ARG A 282 -18.11 -10.59 -7.83
C ARG A 282 -19.16 -11.51 -7.20
N GLU A 283 -18.77 -12.69 -6.72
CA GLU A 283 -19.71 -13.73 -6.26
C GLU A 283 -20.68 -13.18 -5.20
N ASN A 284 -20.17 -12.38 -4.26
CA ASN A 284 -20.98 -11.86 -3.14
C ASN A 284 -21.71 -10.54 -3.46
N ASP A 285 -21.48 -9.89 -4.61
CA ASP A 285 -22.11 -8.60 -4.93
C ASP A 285 -23.66 -8.63 -4.89
N PRO A 286 -24.35 -9.59 -5.55
CA PRO A 286 -25.81 -9.60 -5.54
C PRO A 286 -26.39 -9.84 -4.14
N ASP A 287 -25.76 -10.69 -3.34
CA ASP A 287 -26.23 -11.02 -1.99
C ASP A 287 -26.02 -9.86 -1.03
N ILE A 288 -24.89 -9.15 -1.13
CA ILE A 288 -24.62 -7.94 -0.34
C ILE A 288 -25.64 -6.84 -0.65
N GLU A 289 -26.04 -6.68 -1.92
CA GLU A 289 -27.01 -5.66 -2.34
C GLU A 289 -28.44 -5.98 -1.86
N GLN A 290 -28.77 -7.27 -1.72
CA GLN A 290 -30.09 -7.73 -1.29
C GLN A 290 -30.21 -7.91 0.23
N ALA A 291 -29.09 -8.05 0.94
CA ALA A 291 -29.08 -8.26 2.37
C ALA A 291 -29.61 -7.02 3.13
N GLY A 292 -30.72 -7.21 3.86
CA GLY A 292 -31.28 -6.19 4.76
C GLY A 292 -30.73 -6.23 6.18
N ASP A 293 -30.07 -7.33 6.57
CA ASP A 293 -29.50 -7.53 7.90
C ASP A 293 -28.02 -7.12 7.94
N VAL A 294 -27.63 -6.33 8.95
CA VAL A 294 -26.26 -5.80 9.08
C VAL A 294 -25.25 -6.91 9.31
N GLY A 295 -25.61 -7.96 10.07
CA GLY A 295 -24.72 -9.09 10.32
C GLY A 295 -24.46 -9.90 9.05
N LEU A 296 -25.50 -10.18 8.28
CA LEU A 296 -25.36 -10.81 6.96
C LEU A 296 -24.52 -9.97 5.99
N VAL A 297 -24.74 -8.65 5.94
CA VAL A 297 -23.91 -7.74 5.11
C VAL A 297 -22.46 -7.78 5.57
N ALA A 298 -22.19 -7.74 6.87
CA ALA A 298 -20.84 -7.78 7.41
C ALA A 298 -20.14 -9.10 7.09
N ASP A 299 -20.85 -10.23 7.20
CA ASP A 299 -20.33 -11.56 6.88
C ASP A 299 -20.00 -11.73 5.39
N LEU A 300 -20.89 -11.30 4.50
CA LEU A 300 -20.64 -11.32 3.05
C LEU A 300 -19.51 -10.34 2.65
N THR A 301 -19.45 -9.17 3.28
CA THR A 301 -18.38 -8.17 3.05
C THR A 301 -17.03 -8.68 3.55
N ALA A 302 -17.00 -9.41 4.67
CA ALA A 302 -15.78 -10.04 5.18
C ALA A 302 -15.23 -11.06 4.19
N ASP A 303 -16.10 -11.90 3.63
CA ASP A 303 -15.72 -12.88 2.61
C ASP A 303 -15.27 -12.21 1.31
N GLU A 304 -15.97 -11.17 0.85
CA GLU A 304 -15.56 -10.36 -0.30
C GLU A 304 -14.16 -9.75 -0.10
N ALA A 305 -13.87 -9.24 1.11
CA ALA A 305 -12.57 -8.69 1.47
C ALA A 305 -11.47 -9.75 1.44
N LEU A 306 -11.74 -10.96 1.95
CA LEU A 306 -10.81 -12.10 1.91
C LEU A 306 -10.52 -12.54 0.47
N ILE A 307 -11.56 -12.69 -0.36
CA ILE A 307 -11.43 -13.05 -1.78
C ILE A 307 -10.60 -11.99 -2.51
N SER A 308 -10.93 -10.71 -2.33
CA SER A 308 -10.21 -9.60 -2.96
C SER A 308 -8.75 -9.54 -2.51
N ARG A 309 -8.48 -9.82 -1.24
CA ARG A 309 -7.12 -9.92 -0.72
C ARG A 309 -6.34 -11.07 -1.38
N ASN A 310 -6.94 -12.25 -1.55
CA ASN A 310 -6.27 -13.37 -2.21
C ASN A 310 -5.94 -13.06 -3.67
N PHE A 311 -6.86 -12.41 -4.38
CA PHE A 311 -6.63 -11.96 -5.74
C PHE A 311 -5.45 -10.98 -5.83
N VAL A 312 -5.45 -9.97 -4.95
CA VAL A 312 -4.33 -9.03 -4.82
C VAL A 312 -3.03 -9.77 -4.53
N GLY A 313 -3.08 -10.76 -3.64
CA GLY A 313 -1.93 -11.53 -3.23
C GLY A 313 -1.26 -12.21 -4.42
N GLU A 314 -2.06 -12.92 -5.22
CA GLU A 314 -1.56 -13.57 -6.43
C GLU A 314 -1.12 -12.55 -7.48
N LEU A 315 -1.80 -11.41 -7.61
CA LEU A 315 -1.36 -10.37 -8.52
C LEU A 315 0.03 -9.84 -8.15
N LEU A 316 0.29 -9.56 -6.87
CA LEU A 316 1.58 -9.08 -6.40
C LEU A 316 2.66 -10.15 -6.58
N ARG A 317 2.34 -11.41 -6.28
CA ARG A 317 3.24 -12.55 -6.50
C ARG A 317 3.60 -12.69 -7.97
N SER A 318 2.60 -12.67 -8.84
CA SER A 318 2.78 -12.70 -10.31
C SER A 318 3.59 -11.51 -10.81
N ALA A 319 3.36 -10.32 -10.26
CA ALA A 319 4.15 -9.13 -10.59
C ALA A 319 5.62 -9.34 -10.27
N TRP A 320 5.90 -9.89 -9.09
CA TRP A 320 7.24 -10.11 -8.59
C TRP A 320 7.98 -11.21 -9.35
N ASP A 321 7.32 -12.31 -9.65
CA ASP A 321 7.91 -13.41 -10.43
C ASP A 321 8.34 -12.91 -11.82
N VAL A 322 7.48 -12.13 -12.48
CA VAL A 322 7.78 -11.60 -13.81
C VAL A 322 8.85 -10.50 -13.77
N VAL A 323 8.75 -9.56 -12.82
CA VAL A 323 9.73 -8.47 -12.68
C VAL A 323 11.09 -8.99 -12.22
N GLY A 324 11.11 -9.96 -11.32
CA GLY A 324 12.32 -10.57 -10.76
C GLY A 324 13.11 -11.36 -11.80
N ASP A 325 12.43 -12.15 -12.63
CA ASP A 325 13.08 -12.92 -13.69
C ASP A 325 13.62 -12.01 -14.81
N ASP A 326 12.87 -10.98 -15.21
CA ASP A 326 13.32 -10.02 -16.23
C ASP A 326 14.46 -9.11 -15.73
N LEU A 327 14.43 -8.70 -14.45
CA LEU A 327 15.52 -7.95 -13.82
C LEU A 327 16.79 -8.81 -13.71
N LYS A 328 16.67 -10.09 -13.33
CA LYS A 328 17.81 -11.01 -13.27
C LYS A 328 18.38 -11.33 -14.66
N ALA A 329 17.52 -11.44 -15.67
CA ALA A 329 17.93 -11.80 -17.03
C ALA A 329 18.55 -10.62 -17.83
N GLY A 330 18.47 -9.37 -17.33
CA GLY A 330 19.01 -8.20 -18.01
C GLY A 330 18.51 -8.05 -19.47
N SER A 331 17.29 -8.52 -19.75
CA SER A 331 16.93 -8.99 -21.09
C SER A 331 16.24 -7.95 -21.99
N LYS A 332 16.72 -7.88 -23.24
CA LYS A 332 16.33 -6.95 -24.32
C LYS A 332 15.02 -7.30 -25.05
N ILE A 333 14.08 -8.03 -24.44
CA ILE A 333 12.91 -8.55 -25.17
C ILE A 333 11.67 -7.68 -24.92
N ALA A 334 11.57 -6.55 -25.62
CA ALA A 334 10.42 -5.64 -25.60
C ALA A 334 9.05 -6.30 -25.91
N ALA A 335 9.05 -7.46 -26.59
CA ALA A 335 7.83 -8.18 -26.99
C ALA A 335 7.26 -9.15 -25.92
N ARG A 336 7.99 -9.46 -24.85
CA ARG A 336 7.50 -10.28 -23.71
C ARG A 336 7.06 -9.45 -22.51
N ILE A 337 7.16 -8.13 -22.59
CA ILE A 337 6.95 -7.19 -21.46
C ILE A 337 5.48 -6.76 -21.30
N LEU A 338 4.58 -7.14 -22.21
CA LEU A 338 3.17 -6.73 -22.14
C LEU A 338 2.45 -7.27 -20.88
N PRO A 339 2.60 -8.57 -20.51
CA PRO A 339 2.06 -9.09 -19.26
C PRO A 339 2.60 -8.39 -17.99
N PRO A 340 3.93 -8.20 -17.79
CA PRO A 340 4.41 -7.49 -16.61
C PRO A 340 3.94 -6.04 -16.53
N LEU A 341 3.84 -5.31 -17.65
CA LEU A 341 3.35 -3.94 -17.62
C LEU A 341 1.87 -3.84 -17.29
N ALA A 342 1.06 -4.78 -17.79
CA ALA A 342 -0.34 -4.88 -17.42
C ALA A 342 -0.50 -5.23 -15.92
N VAL A 343 0.35 -6.11 -15.40
CA VAL A 343 0.38 -6.45 -13.98
C VAL A 343 0.81 -5.24 -13.13
N ILE A 344 1.89 -4.53 -13.50
CA ILE A 344 2.34 -3.33 -12.77
C ILE A 344 1.29 -2.21 -12.85
N ALA A 345 0.66 -2.00 -14.01
CA ALA A 345 -0.42 -1.03 -14.16
C ALA A 345 -1.62 -1.40 -13.28
N LEU A 346 -1.97 -2.69 -13.23
CA LEU A 346 -3.03 -3.19 -12.35
C LEU A 346 -2.68 -2.98 -10.88
N VAL A 347 -1.48 -3.39 -10.44
CA VAL A 347 -0.96 -3.16 -9.07
C VAL A 347 -1.00 -1.68 -8.71
N THR A 348 -0.56 -0.80 -9.62
CA THR A 348 -0.61 0.66 -9.43
C THR A 348 -2.03 1.15 -9.21
N LEU A 349 -2.98 0.65 -10.01
CA LEU A 349 -4.38 1.07 -9.95
C LEU A 349 -5.05 0.60 -8.65
N ILE A 350 -4.61 -0.52 -8.08
CA ILE A 350 -5.18 -1.10 -6.87
C ILE A 350 -4.36 -0.87 -5.59
N ALA A 351 -3.17 -0.25 -5.65
CA ALA A 351 -2.30 -0.05 -4.49
C ALA A 351 -2.99 0.69 -3.33
N GLY A 352 -3.81 1.70 -3.62
CA GLY A 352 -4.63 2.39 -2.62
C GLY A 352 -5.65 1.46 -1.94
N PRO A 353 -6.49 0.74 -2.72
CA PRO A 353 -7.33 -0.35 -2.22
C PRO A 353 -6.61 -1.42 -1.38
N ILE A 354 -5.42 -1.88 -1.79
CA ILE A 354 -4.65 -2.91 -1.08
C ILE A 354 -4.28 -2.45 0.33
N GLY A 355 -3.72 -1.24 0.45
CA GLY A 355 -3.28 -0.71 1.75
C GLY A 355 -4.44 -0.54 2.73
N GLY A 356 -5.64 -0.26 2.22
CA GLY A 356 -6.85 -0.18 3.02
C GLY A 356 -7.38 -1.55 3.47
N LEU A 357 -7.44 -2.55 2.57
CA LEU A 357 -7.89 -3.90 2.91
C LEU A 357 -6.95 -4.59 3.90
N ALA A 358 -5.64 -4.42 3.75
CA ALA A 358 -4.65 -4.97 4.68
C ALA A 358 -4.84 -4.44 6.11
N ALA A 359 -5.22 -3.17 6.26
CA ALA A 359 -5.49 -2.55 7.56
C ALA A 359 -6.77 -3.09 8.22
N VAL A 360 -7.80 -3.37 7.41
CA VAL A 360 -9.07 -3.96 7.87
C VAL A 360 -8.86 -5.38 8.35
N VAL A 361 -8.18 -6.21 7.56
CA VAL A 361 -8.06 -7.66 7.83
C VAL A 361 -7.09 -7.97 8.98
N ARG A 362 -6.09 -7.10 9.24
CA ARG A 362 -5.12 -7.28 10.35
C ARG A 362 -5.54 -6.65 11.68
N GLY A 363 -6.65 -5.91 11.74
CA GLY A 363 -7.07 -5.19 12.95
C GLY A 363 -6.28 -3.89 13.23
N ASP A 364 -5.34 -3.50 12.35
CA ASP A 364 -4.57 -2.25 12.43
C ASP A 364 -5.23 -1.08 11.68
N LEU A 365 -6.57 -1.00 11.79
CA LEU A 365 -7.46 -0.15 11.00
C LEU A 365 -7.04 1.34 10.94
N PHE A 366 -6.40 1.87 11.98
CA PHE A 366 -6.19 3.31 12.13
C PHE A 366 -4.81 3.84 11.71
N LYS A 367 -3.74 3.03 11.72
CA LYS A 367 -2.39 3.49 11.36
C LYS A 367 -2.15 3.43 9.85
N THR A 368 -2.58 2.34 9.22
CA THR A 368 -2.25 2.06 7.81
C THR A 368 -3.24 2.71 6.84
N VAL A 369 -4.54 2.77 7.17
CA VAL A 369 -5.55 3.52 6.38
C VAL A 369 -5.16 4.98 6.30
N ARG A 370 -4.68 5.59 7.39
CA ARG A 370 -4.24 6.99 7.41
C ARG A 370 -3.03 7.24 6.50
N GLY A 371 -2.01 6.38 6.56
CA GLY A 371 -0.84 6.48 5.69
C GLY A 371 -1.17 6.28 4.20
N GLY A 372 -2.01 5.29 3.88
CA GLY A 372 -2.49 5.03 2.52
C GLY A 372 -3.41 6.13 1.98
N LEU A 373 -4.36 6.64 2.79
CA LEU A 373 -5.20 7.78 2.41
C LEU A 373 -4.38 9.05 2.23
N GLU A 374 -3.37 9.31 3.08
CA GLU A 374 -2.51 10.49 2.96
C GLU A 374 -1.65 10.43 1.69
N ALA A 375 -1.13 9.27 1.30
CA ALA A 375 -0.40 9.06 0.04
C ALA A 375 -1.32 9.21 -1.20
N VAL A 376 -2.52 8.61 -1.16
CA VAL A 376 -3.50 8.71 -2.26
C VAL A 376 -4.12 10.10 -2.34
N GLN A 377 -4.39 10.77 -1.22
CA GLN A 377 -4.90 12.15 -1.19
C GLN A 377 -3.83 13.18 -1.54
N ALA A 378 -2.55 12.94 -1.22
CA ALA A 378 -1.44 13.76 -1.72
C ALA A 378 -1.36 13.69 -3.25
N THR A 379 -1.61 12.50 -3.82
CA THR A 379 -1.69 12.28 -5.26
C THR A 379 -2.95 12.92 -5.88
N ARG A 380 -4.10 12.91 -5.19
CA ARG A 380 -5.40 13.42 -5.69
C ARG A 380 -5.60 14.94 -5.50
N ARG A 381 -5.00 15.56 -4.48
CA ARG A 381 -5.08 17.02 -4.23
C ARG A 381 -4.33 17.86 -5.28
N GLY A 382 -3.51 17.25 -6.14
CA GLY A 382 -2.89 17.91 -7.28
C GLY A 382 -3.82 18.12 -8.49
N GLY A 383 -5.09 17.68 -8.46
CA GLY A 383 -5.87 17.47 -9.67
C GLY A 383 -7.35 17.90 -9.68
N LYS A 384 -7.76 18.96 -8.96
CA LYS A 384 -9.02 19.68 -9.27
C LYS A 384 -9.10 21.04 -8.57
N ILE A 385 -9.09 22.11 -9.37
CA ILE A 385 -9.62 23.42 -8.99
C ILE A 385 -11.14 23.32 -9.18
N LEU A 386 -11.88 23.14 -8.09
CA LEU A 386 -13.24 23.67 -8.03
C LEU A 386 -13.08 25.17 -7.76
N GLN A 387 -13.65 26.01 -8.63
CA GLN A 387 -13.96 27.39 -8.29
C GLN A 387 -14.96 27.34 -7.12
N VAL A 388 -14.43 27.32 -5.91
CA VAL A 388 -15.09 27.89 -4.75
C VAL A 388 -14.38 29.22 -4.54
N GLU A 389 -15.13 30.32 -4.48
CA GLU A 389 -14.57 31.62 -4.09
C GLU A 389 -13.64 31.42 -2.88
N PRO A 390 -12.47 32.07 -2.85
CA PRO A 390 -11.54 31.89 -1.76
C PRO A 390 -12.18 32.46 -0.49
N LEU A 391 -12.74 31.58 0.36
CA LEU A 391 -12.93 31.91 1.76
C LEU A 391 -11.54 31.98 2.38
N ASP A 392 -11.01 33.20 2.42
CA ASP A 392 -9.90 33.62 3.28
C ASP A 392 -10.23 33.31 4.75
N LEU A 393 -9.95 32.06 5.16
CA LEU A 393 -9.99 31.62 6.55
C LEU A 393 -8.58 31.15 6.97
N PHE A 394 -7.62 32.05 6.85
CA PHE A 394 -6.39 31.99 7.64
C PHE A 394 -6.19 33.35 8.33
N PRO A 395 -6.33 33.47 9.66
CA PRO A 395 -5.94 34.69 10.37
C PRO A 395 -4.41 34.70 10.55
N SER A 396 -3.66 34.54 9.45
CA SER A 396 -2.21 34.41 9.48
C SER A 396 -1.51 35.75 9.80
N LYS A 397 -2.10 36.87 9.37
CA LYS A 397 -1.60 38.23 9.70
C LYS A 397 -1.91 38.66 11.14
N ALA A 398 -3.08 38.30 11.68
CA ALA A 398 -3.47 38.67 13.04
C ALA A 398 -2.61 37.95 14.08
N ALA A 399 -2.43 36.63 13.93
CA ALA A 399 -1.57 35.83 14.79
C ALA A 399 -0.09 36.27 14.70
N SER A 400 0.43 36.55 13.49
CA SER A 400 1.80 37.05 13.35
C SER A 400 2.00 38.43 14.00
N LYS A 401 1.00 39.32 13.88
CA LYS A 401 1.03 40.65 14.51
C LYS A 401 0.99 40.56 16.03
N GLN A 402 0.17 39.68 16.61
CA GLN A 402 0.06 39.48 18.06
C GLN A 402 1.35 38.88 18.65
N LEU A 403 2.05 38.04 17.90
CA LEU A 403 3.34 37.46 18.27
C LEU A 403 4.54 38.38 17.98
N GLY A 404 4.33 39.55 17.37
CA GLY A 404 5.41 40.48 17.01
C GLY A 404 6.41 39.92 15.99
N ILE A 405 6.04 38.88 15.22
CA ILE A 405 6.92 38.25 14.23
C ILE A 405 6.40 38.46 12.80
N SER A 406 7.32 38.43 11.83
CA SER A 406 6.92 38.51 10.43
C SER A 406 6.05 37.31 10.03
N LEU A 407 5.13 37.53 9.09
CA LEU A 407 4.27 36.48 8.54
C LEU A 407 5.08 35.29 7.98
N ARG A 408 6.27 35.57 7.43
CA ARG A 408 7.20 34.54 6.94
C ARG A 408 7.70 33.65 8.08
N HIS A 409 8.09 34.22 9.22
CA HIS A 409 8.53 33.46 10.40
C HIS A 409 7.40 32.67 11.03
N PHE A 410 6.19 33.24 11.14
CA PHE A 410 5.02 32.51 11.65
C PHE A 410 4.71 31.27 10.77
N ARG A 411 4.73 31.42 9.45
CA ARG A 411 4.58 30.29 8.51
C ARG A 411 5.72 29.27 8.58
N ALA A 412 6.92 29.68 9.01
CA ALA A 412 8.02 28.75 9.21
C ALA A 412 7.81 27.92 10.49
N LEU A 413 7.33 28.53 11.57
CA LEU A 413 6.97 27.84 12.82
C LEU A 413 5.85 26.80 12.61
N VAL A 414 4.81 27.16 11.86
CA VAL A 414 3.73 26.22 11.50
C VAL A 414 4.26 25.06 10.65
N ARG A 415 5.15 25.33 9.69
CA ARG A 415 5.76 24.28 8.85
C ARG A 415 6.71 23.37 9.62
N ALA A 416 7.32 23.87 10.68
CA ALA A 416 8.18 23.11 11.57
C ALA A 416 7.40 22.33 12.66
N ASN A 417 6.05 22.25 12.58
CA ASN A 417 5.19 21.66 13.60
C ASN A 417 5.40 22.23 15.02
N MET A 418 5.81 23.50 15.11
CA MET A 418 6.03 24.19 16.39
C MET A 418 4.76 24.88 16.92
N VAL A 419 3.72 24.97 16.08
CA VAL A 419 2.39 25.48 16.43
C VAL A 419 1.38 24.50 15.86
N GLU A 420 0.53 23.92 16.71
CA GLU A 420 -0.52 23.02 16.27
C GLU A 420 -1.62 23.80 15.55
N LYS A 421 -2.15 23.19 14.48
CA LYS A 421 -3.29 23.76 13.76
C LYS A 421 -4.51 23.78 14.70
N PRO A 422 -5.34 24.83 14.66
CA PRO A 422 -6.51 24.92 15.52
C PRO A 422 -7.45 23.74 15.30
N HIS A 423 -7.93 23.14 16.39
CA HIS A 423 -9.14 22.33 16.35
C HIS A 423 -10.35 23.28 16.18
N LEU A 424 -11.02 23.21 15.03
CA LEU A 424 -12.30 23.88 14.82
C LEU A 424 -13.40 23.06 15.51
N GLU A 425 -13.65 23.31 16.79
CA GLU A 425 -14.98 23.10 17.33
C GLU A 425 -15.81 24.35 16.97
N VAL A 426 -16.71 24.22 15.99
CA VAL A 426 -17.66 25.29 15.68
C VAL A 426 -18.70 25.34 16.80
N LYS A 427 -18.37 26.02 17.89
CA LYS A 427 -19.35 26.61 18.81
C LYS A 427 -19.28 28.12 18.67
N LYS A 428 -20.43 28.72 18.37
CA LYS A 428 -20.68 30.14 18.14
C LYS A 428 -19.73 31.07 18.94
N GLY A 429 -18.70 31.61 18.28
CA GLY A 429 -17.81 32.63 18.87
C GLY A 429 -16.58 32.91 17.99
N LYS A 430 -16.26 34.18 17.72
CA LYS A 430 -15.26 34.67 16.75
C LYS A 430 -13.80 34.60 17.24
N SER A 431 -13.34 33.47 17.77
CA SER A 431 -11.94 33.31 18.20
C SER A 431 -11.32 32.03 17.66
N VAL A 432 -10.07 32.12 17.22
CA VAL A 432 -9.26 30.95 16.81
C VAL A 432 -8.18 30.76 17.86
N GLU A 433 -8.19 29.61 18.55
CA GLU A 433 -7.16 29.25 19.53
C GLU A 433 -6.04 28.48 18.84
N TYR A 434 -4.80 28.90 19.07
CA TYR A 434 -3.60 28.16 18.66
C TYR A 434 -2.92 27.56 19.90
N PHE A 435 -2.50 26.31 19.78
CA PHE A 435 -1.72 25.61 20.80
C PHE A 435 -0.27 25.52 20.34
N VAL A 436 0.67 25.81 21.24
CA VAL A 436 2.10 25.64 21.00
C VAL A 436 2.52 24.24 21.48
N THR A 437 3.36 23.55 20.70
CA THR A 437 3.76 22.18 21.06
C THR A 437 4.71 22.17 22.25
N ASN A 438 4.76 21.04 22.96
CA ASN A 438 5.71 20.84 24.06
C ASN A 438 7.17 21.02 23.61
N ASP A 439 7.51 20.65 22.37
CA ASP A 439 8.86 20.85 21.81
C ASP A 439 9.19 22.36 21.64
N TRP A 440 8.21 23.17 21.21
CA TRP A 440 8.39 24.62 21.16
C TRP A 440 8.58 25.20 22.57
N ILE A 441 7.78 24.75 23.54
CA ILE A 441 7.89 25.17 24.94
C ILE A 441 9.27 24.83 25.50
N GLU A 442 9.78 23.63 25.24
CA GLU A 442 11.08 23.17 25.74
C GLU A 442 12.24 23.95 25.12
N ARG A 443 12.22 24.17 23.81
CA ARG A 443 13.24 24.96 23.10
C ARG A 443 13.20 26.43 23.51
N THR A 444 12.01 26.97 23.67
CA THR A 444 11.83 28.36 24.11
C THR A 444 12.26 28.50 25.57
N ARG A 445 11.96 27.53 26.45
CA ARG A 445 12.46 27.49 27.84
C ARG A 445 13.99 27.52 27.87
N LYS A 446 14.68 26.69 27.08
CA LYS A 446 16.15 26.68 26.99
C LYS A 446 16.75 28.00 26.47
N VAL A 447 16.02 28.71 25.61
CA VAL A 447 16.42 30.04 25.10
C VAL A 447 16.11 31.14 26.12
N LEU A 448 15.03 31.02 26.89
CA LEU A 448 14.55 32.00 27.88
C LEU A 448 15.26 31.88 29.23
N GLU A 449 15.72 30.69 29.63
CA GLU A 449 16.65 30.51 30.76
C GLU A 449 17.95 31.32 30.57
N ARG A 450 18.22 31.78 29.35
CA ARG A 450 19.36 32.64 29.02
C ARG A 450 19.05 34.15 29.01
N ARG A 451 17.80 34.62 29.13
CA ARG A 451 17.44 36.06 29.07
C ARG A 451 16.22 36.45 29.91
N ASP A 452 16.31 37.60 30.58
CA ASP A 452 15.47 37.97 31.72
C ASP A 452 14.10 38.65 31.42
N SER A 453 13.23 38.50 32.43
CA SER A 453 11.91 39.07 32.81
C SER A 453 10.71 39.17 31.84
N ILE A 454 10.82 39.58 30.57
CA ILE A 454 9.61 39.86 29.73
C ILE A 454 8.87 38.58 29.30
N ALA A 455 9.57 37.45 29.26
CA ALA A 455 9.03 36.20 28.71
C ALA A 455 8.27 35.32 29.71
N ARG A 456 8.32 35.63 31.02
CA ARG A 456 7.57 34.86 32.03
C ARG A 456 6.06 34.98 31.87
N GLN A 457 5.57 36.08 31.29
CA GLN A 457 4.14 36.27 30.99
C GLN A 457 3.60 35.30 29.93
N LEU A 458 4.42 34.86 28.96
CA LEU A 458 3.98 33.99 27.87
C LEU A 458 3.96 32.49 28.24
N LEU A 459 4.66 32.10 29.30
CA LEU A 459 4.75 30.70 29.74
C LEU A 459 3.59 30.24 30.63
N VAL A 460 2.86 31.18 31.24
CA VAL A 460 1.76 30.88 32.18
C VAL A 460 0.48 30.49 31.46
N GLU A 461 0.25 30.99 30.25
CA GLU A 461 -0.92 30.65 29.45
C GLU A 461 -0.49 29.82 28.24
N LYS A 462 -0.70 28.50 28.28
CA LYS A 462 -0.48 27.55 27.16
C LYS A 462 -1.40 27.80 25.94
N LYS A 463 -1.89 29.03 25.75
CA LYS A 463 -2.93 29.38 24.79
C LYS A 463 -2.64 30.73 24.15
N ILE A 464 -2.78 30.79 22.83
CA ILE A 464 -2.83 32.06 22.10
C ILE A 464 -4.26 32.26 21.61
N ILE A 465 -4.96 33.23 22.20
CA ILE A 465 -6.33 33.59 21.82
C ILE A 465 -6.27 34.73 20.79
N VAL A 466 -6.64 34.43 19.54
CA VAL A 466 -6.79 35.43 18.48
C VAL A 466 -8.27 35.80 18.37
N LYS A 467 -8.62 37.01 18.84
CA LYS A 467 -9.96 37.59 18.65
C LYS A 467 -10.04 38.23 17.25
N ARG A 468 -11.12 37.96 16.53
CA ARG A 468 -11.36 38.48 15.17
C ARG A 468 -11.80 39.93 15.19
#